data_AF-A0A8I1SSZ2-F1
#
_entry.id   AF-A0A8I1SSZ2-F1
#
_cell.length_a   1.000
_cell.length_b   1.000
_cell.length_c   1.000
_cell.angle_alpha   90.00
_cell.angle_beta   90.00
_cell.angle_gamma   90.00
#
_symmetry.space_group_name_H-M   'P 1'
#
loop_
_entity.id
_entity.type
_entity.pdbx_description
1 polymer ?
#
loop_
_entity_poly.entity_id
_entity_poly.type
_entity_poly.pdbx_seq_one_letter_code
_entity_poly.pdbx_strand_id
1 'polypeptide(L)'
;MNASSQPVASRGEKKPRGFSLTEVIIVIGAIGVLAAVCIPVMNGITTQSRAAVAEKNMRTLNAAVQAFNQSNWELVSAPQDGTDDELAIFLSLQYRDSAVSRQAPGSPYLNPMFDFVRSSDLQGYRAIWNGRMFEMVGPNATGDGIDLMRLGETAGGGASFPNGFRPVGAPW
;
A
#
# COMPACT_ATOMS: atom_id res chain seq x y z
N MET A 1 4.80 -80.39 -40.25
CA MET A 1 5.17 -79.45 -39.16
C MET A 1 4.02 -78.46 -39.02
N ASN A 2 3.18 -78.62 -38.00
CA ASN A 2 1.99 -77.79 -37.76
C ASN A 2 2.35 -76.78 -36.65
N ALA A 3 2.33 -75.48 -36.96
CA ALA A 3 2.51 -74.42 -35.98
C ALA A 3 1.13 -73.93 -35.53
N SER A 4 0.76 -74.26 -34.29
CA SER A 4 -0.45 -73.79 -33.61
C SER A 4 -0.35 -72.30 -33.31
N SER A 5 -1.14 -71.47 -34.00
CA SER A 5 -1.32 -70.05 -33.72
C SER A 5 -2.27 -69.87 -32.53
N GLN A 6 -1.75 -69.40 -31.39
CA GLN A 6 -2.58 -68.99 -30.26
C GLN A 6 -3.10 -67.56 -30.44
N PRO A 7 -4.37 -67.26 -30.10
CA PRO A 7 -4.89 -65.90 -30.12
C PRO A 7 -4.32 -65.09 -28.95
N VAL A 8 -3.72 -63.94 -29.25
CA VAL A 8 -3.31 -62.95 -28.23
C VAL A 8 -4.55 -62.29 -27.63
N ALA A 9 -4.70 -62.38 -26.30
CA ALA A 9 -5.81 -61.75 -25.60
C ALA A 9 -5.70 -60.22 -25.70
N SER A 10 -6.68 -59.60 -26.36
CA SER A 10 -6.85 -58.15 -26.42
C SER A 10 -7.02 -57.59 -25.00
N ARG A 11 -6.06 -56.78 -24.54
CA ARG A 11 -6.14 -56.03 -23.30
C ARG A 11 -7.09 -54.85 -23.54
N GLY A 12 -8.33 -54.96 -23.04
CA GLY A 12 -9.35 -53.93 -23.23
C GLY A 12 -8.86 -52.53 -22.80
N GLU A 13 -8.88 -51.59 -23.74
CA GLU A 13 -8.60 -50.18 -23.47
C GLU A 13 -9.72 -49.58 -22.61
N LYS A 14 -9.36 -49.00 -21.46
CA LYS A 14 -10.31 -48.30 -20.60
C LYS A 14 -10.78 -47.02 -21.30
N LYS A 15 -12.06 -46.98 -21.67
CA LYS A 15 -12.67 -45.79 -22.28
C LYS A 15 -12.59 -44.62 -21.29
N PRO A 16 -12.10 -43.43 -21.70
CA PRO A 16 -12.08 -42.26 -20.83
C PRO A 16 -13.51 -41.92 -20.41
N ARG A 17 -13.74 -41.83 -19.10
CA ARG A 17 -15.05 -41.49 -18.53
C ARG A 17 -15.18 -39.96 -18.58
N GLY A 18 -16.22 -39.46 -19.24
CA GLY A 18 -16.58 -38.04 -19.25
C GLY A 18 -17.42 -37.65 -18.02
N PHE A 19 -17.46 -36.36 -17.71
CA PHE A 19 -18.32 -35.80 -16.65
C PHE A 19 -19.80 -35.95 -17.01
N SER A 20 -20.64 -36.25 -16.01
CA SER A 20 -22.09 -36.27 -16.18
C SER A 20 -22.67 -34.85 -16.16
N LEU A 21 -23.75 -34.62 -16.92
CA LEU A 21 -24.49 -33.34 -16.91
C LEU A 21 -24.97 -32.99 -15.49
N THR A 22 -25.44 -34.00 -14.73
CA THR A 22 -25.88 -33.83 -13.34
C THR A 22 -24.74 -33.36 -12.44
N GLU A 23 -23.53 -33.85 -12.67
CA GLU A 23 -22.35 -33.46 -11.89
C GLU A 23 -22.04 -31.98 -12.09
N VAL A 24 -22.13 -31.50 -13.34
CA VAL A 24 -21.93 -30.08 -13.64
C VAL A 24 -23.05 -29.23 -13.02
N ILE A 25 -24.31 -29.67 -13.09
CA ILE A 25 -25.46 -28.92 -12.54
C ILE A 25 -25.35 -28.76 -11.01
N ILE A 26 -25.00 -29.83 -10.29
CA ILE A 26 -24.85 -29.76 -8.82
C ILE A 26 -23.68 -28.84 -8.45
N VAL A 27 -22.58 -28.88 -9.19
CA VAL A 27 -21.41 -28.04 -8.93
C VAL A 27 -21.71 -26.56 -9.16
N ILE A 28 -22.31 -26.17 -10.29
CA ILE A 28 -22.67 -24.77 -10.54
C ILE A 28 -23.75 -24.29 -9.57
N GLY A 29 -24.67 -25.18 -9.16
CA GLY A 29 -25.66 -24.89 -8.14
C GLY A 29 -25.02 -24.59 -6.78
N ALA A 30 -24.07 -25.43 -6.34
CA ALA A 30 -23.33 -25.21 -5.10
C ALA A 30 -22.49 -23.91 -5.14
N ILE A 31 -21.77 -23.65 -6.25
CA ILE A 31 -20.99 -22.42 -6.44
C ILE A 31 -21.92 -21.19 -6.43
N GLY A 32 -23.10 -21.28 -7.05
CA GLY A 32 -24.10 -20.21 -7.06
C GLY A 32 -24.59 -19.84 -5.65
N VAL A 33 -24.88 -20.83 -4.82
CA VAL A 33 -25.28 -20.60 -3.41
C VAL A 33 -24.14 -19.97 -2.61
N LEU A 34 -22.90 -20.46 -2.77
CA LEU A 34 -21.74 -19.88 -2.08
C LEU A 34 -21.47 -18.44 -2.54
N ALA A 35 -21.52 -18.17 -3.84
CA ALA A 35 -21.29 -16.84 -4.41
C ALA A 35 -22.35 -15.83 -3.94
N ALA A 36 -23.63 -16.24 -3.84
CA ALA A 36 -24.72 -15.39 -3.39
C ALA A 36 -24.49 -14.82 -1.97
N VAL A 37 -23.91 -15.60 -1.07
CA VAL A 37 -23.58 -15.15 0.30
C VAL A 37 -22.23 -14.40 0.33
N CYS A 38 -21.28 -14.81 -0.51
CA CYS A 38 -19.91 -14.29 -0.48
C CYS A 38 -19.78 -12.86 -1.03
N ILE A 39 -20.41 -12.56 -2.17
CA ILE A 39 -20.29 -11.26 -2.86
C ILE A 39 -20.61 -10.04 -1.95
N PRO A 40 -21.73 -9.99 -1.22
CA PRO A 40 -22.05 -8.81 -0.40
C PRO A 40 -21.05 -8.62 0.76
N VAL A 41 -20.53 -9.70 1.34
CA VAL A 41 -19.56 -9.66 2.45
C VAL A 41 -18.22 -9.08 1.99
N MET A 42 -17.76 -9.46 0.79
CA MET A 42 -16.47 -9.00 0.25
C MET A 42 -16.41 -7.47 0.09
N ASN A 43 -17.50 -6.82 -0.34
CA ASN A 43 -17.55 -5.37 -0.49
C ASN A 43 -17.21 -4.64 0.83
N GLY A 44 -17.79 -5.06 1.96
CA GLY A 44 -17.51 -4.47 3.27
C GLY A 44 -16.10 -4.73 3.79
N ILE A 45 -15.51 -5.89 3.47
CA ILE A 45 -14.14 -6.24 3.87
C ILE A 45 -13.12 -5.33 3.17
N THR A 46 -13.32 -5.03 1.88
CA THR A 46 -12.38 -4.19 1.12
C THR A 46 -12.31 -2.75 1.62
N THR A 47 -13.43 -2.17 2.08
CA THR A 47 -13.43 -0.82 2.66
C THR A 47 -12.71 -0.80 4.02
N GLN A 48 -12.96 -1.79 4.87
CA GLN A 48 -12.31 -1.92 6.17
C GLN A 48 -10.80 -2.18 6.04
N SER A 49 -10.39 -3.01 5.07
CA SER A 49 -8.97 -3.27 4.83
C SER A 49 -8.24 -2.02 4.35
N ARG A 50 -8.88 -1.20 3.50
CA ARG A 50 -8.34 0.11 3.10
C ARG A 50 -8.16 1.05 4.28
N ALA A 51 -9.16 1.17 5.15
CA ALA A 51 -9.05 1.98 6.37
C ALA A 51 -7.89 1.52 7.27
N ALA A 52 -7.77 0.21 7.50
CA ALA A 52 -6.71 -0.36 8.32
C ALA A 52 -5.30 -0.12 7.73
N VAL A 53 -5.16 -0.20 6.40
CA VAL A 53 -3.91 0.14 5.71
C VAL A 53 -3.61 1.63 5.85
N ALA A 54 -4.60 2.49 5.64
CA ALA A 54 -4.45 3.93 5.77
C ALA A 54 -4.01 4.31 7.18
N GLU A 55 -4.64 3.76 8.22
CA GLU A 55 -4.24 3.98 9.61
C GLU A 55 -2.82 3.49 9.92
N LYS A 56 -2.42 2.34 9.37
CA LYS A 56 -1.05 1.84 9.53
C LYS A 56 -0.05 2.82 8.91
N ASN A 57 -0.35 3.32 7.72
CA ASN A 57 0.50 4.23 6.98
C ASN A 57 0.56 5.62 7.64
N MET A 58 -0.57 6.09 8.16
CA MET A 58 -0.68 7.26 9.04
C MET A 58 0.25 7.13 10.25
N ARG A 59 0.19 5.99 10.97
CA ARG A 59 1.09 5.71 12.10
C ARG A 59 2.56 5.71 11.69
N THR A 60 2.90 5.20 10.50
CA THR A 60 4.27 5.25 9.97
C THR A 60 4.75 6.70 9.80
N LEU A 61 3.93 7.59 9.21
CA LEU A 61 4.27 9.01 9.07
C LEU A 61 4.46 9.69 10.43
N ASN A 62 3.51 9.52 11.35
CA ASN A 62 3.60 10.13 12.67
C ASN A 62 4.74 9.56 13.52
N ALA A 63 5.09 8.29 13.36
CA ALA A 63 6.26 7.71 14.01
C ALA A 63 7.56 8.37 13.51
N ALA A 64 7.66 8.66 12.21
CA ALA A 64 8.79 9.39 11.64
C ALA A 64 8.87 10.83 12.18
N VAL A 65 7.75 11.54 12.29
CA VAL A 65 7.67 12.88 12.91
C VAL A 65 8.13 12.85 14.36
N GLN A 66 7.67 11.87 15.14
CA GLN A 66 8.08 11.72 16.54
C GLN A 66 9.58 11.41 16.67
N ALA A 67 10.11 10.53 15.82
CA ALA A 67 11.54 10.21 15.81
C ALA A 67 12.39 11.43 15.42
N PHE A 68 11.93 12.24 14.47
CA PHE A 68 12.58 13.50 14.12
C PHE A 68 12.61 14.44 15.32
N ASN A 69 11.47 14.67 15.98
CA ASN A 69 11.34 15.60 17.10
C ASN A 69 12.13 15.16 18.35
N GLN A 70 12.51 13.87 18.46
CA GLN A 70 13.36 13.38 19.55
C GLN A 70 14.84 13.72 19.36
N SER A 71 15.29 13.76 18.09
CA SER A 71 16.69 14.01 17.75
C SER A 71 16.97 15.44 17.29
N ASN A 72 15.93 16.19 16.92
CA ASN A 72 15.99 17.55 16.37
C ASN A 72 14.99 18.46 17.09
N TRP A 73 14.79 19.68 16.57
CA TRP A 73 13.71 20.54 17.05
C TRP A 73 12.33 20.06 16.57
N GLU A 74 11.29 20.62 17.16
CA GLU A 74 9.91 20.27 16.81
C GLU A 74 9.61 20.68 15.35
N LEU A 75 9.11 19.71 14.57
CA LEU A 75 8.56 19.95 13.24
C LEU A 75 7.27 20.77 13.36
N VAL A 76 7.40 22.07 13.19
CA VAL A 76 6.28 23.01 13.15
C VAL A 76 6.32 23.76 11.83
N SER A 77 5.24 23.65 11.06
CA SER A 77 5.00 24.43 9.85
C SER A 77 3.54 24.81 9.82
N ALA A 78 3.18 26.06 9.51
CA ALA A 78 1.77 26.43 9.38
C ALA A 78 1.11 25.61 8.26
N PRO A 79 -0.13 25.10 8.46
CA PRO A 79 -0.89 24.46 7.39
C PRO A 79 -1.03 25.39 6.19
N GLN A 80 -0.88 24.87 4.98
CA GLN A 80 -1.08 25.64 3.75
C GLN A 80 -2.19 25.05 2.91
N ASP A 81 -2.77 25.88 2.05
CA ASP A 81 -3.68 25.39 1.02
C ASP A 81 -2.86 24.59 -0.01
N GLY A 82 -3.26 23.34 -0.27
CA GLY A 82 -2.56 22.47 -1.21
C GLY A 82 -1.78 21.38 -0.50
N THR A 83 -0.55 21.09 -0.97
CA THR A 83 0.29 20.02 -0.40
C THR A 83 1.75 20.41 -0.18
N ASP A 84 2.05 21.70 -0.21
CA ASP A 84 3.43 22.18 -0.22
C ASP A 84 4.10 21.99 1.15
N ASP A 85 3.35 22.17 2.23
CA ASP A 85 3.79 21.89 3.59
C ASP A 85 3.91 20.38 3.85
N GLU A 86 2.96 19.55 3.40
CA GLU A 86 3.10 18.10 3.48
C GLU A 86 4.35 17.62 2.75
N LEU A 87 4.62 18.13 1.54
CA LEU A 87 5.81 17.79 0.77
C LEU A 87 7.08 18.25 1.49
N ALA A 88 7.10 19.47 2.03
CA ALA A 88 8.25 19.99 2.77
C ALA A 88 8.56 19.16 4.02
N ILE A 89 7.54 18.78 4.80
CA ILE A 89 7.68 17.91 5.96
C ILE A 89 8.13 16.52 5.52
N PHE A 90 7.52 15.95 4.49
CA PHE A 90 7.86 14.62 3.97
C PHE A 90 9.32 14.55 3.52
N LEU A 91 9.79 15.52 2.75
CA LEU A 91 11.19 15.63 2.35
C LEU A 91 12.11 15.85 3.56
N SER A 92 11.69 16.62 4.56
CA SER A 92 12.47 16.83 5.79
C SER A 92 12.68 15.52 6.57
N LEU A 93 11.69 14.63 6.58
CA LEU A 93 11.80 13.31 7.21
C LEU A 93 12.71 12.35 6.44
N GLN A 94 12.79 12.49 5.11
CA GLN A 94 13.66 11.70 4.24
C GLN A 94 15.08 12.25 4.15
N TYR A 95 15.28 13.50 4.57
CA TYR A 95 16.54 14.20 4.39
C TYR A 95 17.67 13.54 5.18
N ARG A 96 18.78 13.33 4.49
CA ARG A 96 20.06 12.91 5.06
C ARG A 96 21.15 13.77 4.44
N ASP A 97 21.73 14.66 5.23
CA ASP A 97 22.89 15.43 4.78
C ASP A 97 24.13 14.52 4.77
N SER A 98 24.68 14.28 3.59
CA SER A 98 25.89 13.49 3.37
C SER A 98 27.17 14.30 3.56
N ALA A 99 27.09 15.63 3.63
CA ALA A 99 28.23 16.54 3.73
C ALA A 99 28.65 16.84 5.18
N VAL A 100 27.76 16.70 6.16
CA VAL A 100 28.11 16.80 7.58
C VAL A 100 28.67 15.49 8.12
N SER A 101 29.78 15.59 8.84
CA SER A 101 30.46 14.46 9.50
C SER A 101 29.69 13.90 10.71
N ARG A 102 28.72 14.65 11.24
CA ARG A 102 27.83 14.22 12.33
C ARG A 102 26.38 14.39 11.88
N GLN A 103 25.78 13.33 11.36
CA GLN A 103 24.36 13.32 11.03
C GLN A 103 23.51 13.35 12.30
N ALA A 104 22.30 13.90 12.21
CA ALA A 104 21.32 13.79 13.29
C ALA A 104 21.09 12.30 13.62
N PRO A 105 21.19 11.88 14.89
CA PRO A 105 20.98 10.49 15.26
C PRO A 105 19.61 9.98 14.78
N GLY A 106 19.59 8.83 14.12
CA GLY A 106 18.37 8.21 13.60
C GLY A 106 17.86 8.73 12.25
N SER A 107 18.57 9.67 11.60
CA SER A 107 18.25 10.10 10.24
C SER A 107 18.65 9.06 9.17
N PRO A 108 17.90 8.93 8.05
CA PRO A 108 16.60 9.54 7.78
C PRO A 108 15.48 8.85 8.57
N TYR A 109 14.45 9.63 8.94
CA TYR A 109 13.34 9.17 9.80
C TYR A 109 12.22 8.50 9.01
N LEU A 110 12.14 8.79 7.71
CA LEU A 110 11.28 8.12 6.75
C LEU A 110 12.15 7.48 5.67
N ASN A 111 11.71 6.36 5.11
CA ASN A 111 12.43 5.71 4.02
C ASN A 111 12.56 6.69 2.84
N PRO A 112 13.80 7.05 2.40
CA PRO A 112 14.00 7.99 1.30
C PRO A 112 13.56 7.42 -0.05
N MET A 113 13.27 6.12 -0.14
CA MET A 113 12.70 5.55 -1.35
C MET A 113 11.20 5.79 -1.47
N PHE A 114 10.50 6.13 -0.39
CA PHE A 114 9.05 6.34 -0.44
C PHE A 114 8.71 7.55 -1.30
N ASP A 115 7.76 7.37 -2.21
CA ASP A 115 7.28 8.42 -3.08
C ASP A 115 6.27 9.31 -2.37
N PHE A 116 6.28 10.59 -2.73
CA PHE A 116 5.24 11.53 -2.32
C PHE A 116 4.14 11.50 -3.38
N VAL A 117 3.04 10.82 -3.08
CA VAL A 117 1.89 10.76 -3.99
C VAL A 117 0.80 11.69 -3.49
N ARG A 118 0.61 12.81 -4.19
CA ARG A 118 -0.54 13.70 -3.97
C ARG A 118 -1.82 13.04 -4.47
N SER A 119 -2.89 13.16 -3.70
CA SER A 119 -4.23 12.77 -4.10
C SER A 119 -5.25 13.81 -3.67
N SER A 120 -6.29 13.97 -4.49
CA SER A 120 -7.53 14.70 -4.18
C SER A 120 -8.76 13.80 -4.32
N ASP A 121 -8.55 12.48 -4.40
CA ASP A 121 -9.63 11.50 -4.57
C ASP A 121 -10.55 11.48 -3.34
N LEU A 122 -11.85 11.67 -3.57
CA LEU A 122 -12.90 11.64 -2.55
C LEU A 122 -13.20 10.21 -2.05
N GLN A 123 -12.74 9.16 -2.74
CA GLN A 123 -12.90 7.78 -2.29
C GLN A 123 -11.69 7.28 -1.47
N GLY A 124 -10.61 8.07 -1.43
CA GLY A 124 -9.34 7.70 -0.81
C GLY A 124 -9.24 8.13 0.65
N TYR A 125 -8.19 7.61 1.30
CA TYR A 125 -7.71 8.11 2.59
C TYR A 125 -6.46 8.95 2.33
N ARG A 126 -6.41 10.14 2.92
CA ARG A 126 -5.31 11.07 2.74
C ARG A 126 -4.73 11.48 4.08
N ALA A 127 -3.47 11.90 4.09
CA ALA A 127 -2.87 12.59 5.22
C ALA A 127 -2.68 14.07 4.87
N ILE A 128 -3.12 14.94 5.77
CA ILE A 128 -2.89 16.38 5.71
C ILE A 128 -2.04 16.80 6.92
N TRP A 129 -1.32 17.91 6.80
CA TRP A 129 -0.55 18.46 7.89
C TRP A 129 -1.39 19.45 8.69
N ASN A 130 -1.48 19.25 10.01
CA ASN A 130 -2.28 20.12 10.88
C ASN A 130 -1.47 21.20 11.63
N GLY A 131 -0.18 21.32 11.30
CA GLY A 131 0.73 22.25 11.95
C GLY A 131 1.88 21.58 12.70
N ARG A 132 1.63 20.37 13.21
CA ARG A 132 2.57 19.62 14.07
C ARG A 132 2.60 18.12 13.81
N MET A 133 1.52 17.58 13.27
CA MET A 133 1.39 16.16 12.97
C MET A 133 0.56 15.95 11.71
N PHE A 134 0.68 14.76 11.14
CA PHE A 134 -0.23 14.34 10.10
C PHE A 134 -1.57 13.97 10.72
N GLU A 135 -2.64 14.39 10.07
CA GLU A 135 -4.02 14.05 10.37
C GLU A 135 -4.60 13.25 9.21
N MET A 136 -5.33 12.17 9.54
CA MET A 136 -5.96 11.33 8.53
C MET A 136 -7.31 11.92 8.14
N VAL A 137 -7.47 12.08 6.84
CA VAL A 137 -8.70 12.53 6.19
C VAL A 137 -9.33 11.34 5.48
N GLY A 138 -10.58 11.05 5.86
CA GLY A 138 -11.34 9.95 5.28
C GLY A 138 -12.05 10.30 3.97
N PRO A 139 -12.77 9.32 3.38
CA PRO A 139 -13.56 9.52 2.17
C PRO A 139 -14.59 10.64 2.32
N ASN A 140 -14.90 11.30 1.20
CA ASN A 140 -15.79 12.45 1.03
C ASN A 140 -15.23 13.80 1.51
N ALA A 141 -14.05 13.83 2.09
CA ALA A 141 -13.40 15.10 2.38
C ALA A 141 -12.86 15.74 1.10
N THR A 142 -13.02 17.06 0.98
CA THR A 142 -12.45 17.88 -0.09
C THR A 142 -11.00 18.24 0.19
N GLY A 143 -10.26 18.68 -0.83
CA GLY A 143 -8.88 19.14 -0.70
C GLY A 143 -7.85 18.08 -1.10
N ASP A 144 -6.59 18.48 -1.08
CA ASP A 144 -5.47 17.62 -1.40
C ASP A 144 -4.83 17.02 -0.14
N GLY A 145 -3.99 16.01 -0.32
CA GLY A 145 -3.16 15.45 0.73
C GLY A 145 -2.30 14.30 0.21
N ILE A 146 -1.53 13.69 1.09
CA ILE A 146 -0.73 12.50 0.77
C ILE A 146 -1.65 11.29 0.67
N ASP A 147 -1.58 10.52 -0.42
CA ASP A 147 -2.31 9.26 -0.56
C ASP A 147 -1.77 8.21 0.42
N LEU A 148 -2.56 7.90 1.44
CA LEU A 148 -2.17 6.94 2.47
C LEU A 148 -2.18 5.50 1.96
N MET A 149 -2.89 5.19 0.88
CA MET A 149 -2.90 3.84 0.30
C MET A 149 -1.63 3.56 -0.52
N ARG A 150 -1.00 4.63 -1.02
CA ARG A 150 0.22 4.58 -1.83
C ARG A 150 1.48 4.91 -1.05
N LEU A 151 1.35 5.21 0.25
CA LEU A 151 2.51 5.37 1.12
C LEU A 151 3.33 4.07 1.17
N GLY A 152 4.58 4.16 0.73
CA GLY A 152 5.48 3.02 0.62
C GLY A 152 5.78 2.59 -0.81
N GLU A 153 5.07 3.14 -1.80
CA GLU A 153 5.48 3.03 -3.19
C GLU A 153 6.86 3.66 -3.36
N THR A 154 7.74 2.97 -4.11
CA THR A 154 9.11 3.41 -4.29
C THR A 154 9.20 4.37 -5.46
N ALA A 155 9.70 5.59 -5.22
CA ALA A 155 10.12 6.49 -6.27
C ALA A 155 11.28 5.85 -7.05
N GLY A 156 11.19 5.77 -8.38
CA GLY A 156 12.20 5.11 -9.22
C GLY A 156 13.63 5.65 -9.09
N GLY A 157 13.82 6.82 -8.45
CA GLY A 157 15.12 7.44 -8.16
C GLY A 157 15.36 7.82 -6.69
N GLY A 158 14.45 7.45 -5.76
CA GLY A 158 14.48 7.92 -4.37
C GLY A 158 14.19 9.42 -4.20
N ALA A 159 14.29 9.91 -2.96
CA ALA A 159 14.00 11.29 -2.59
C ALA A 159 14.93 12.26 -3.33
N SER A 160 14.33 13.20 -4.07
CA SER A 160 15.06 14.29 -4.72
C SER A 160 14.91 15.56 -3.89
N PHE A 161 16.02 16.21 -3.57
CA PHE A 161 16.05 17.42 -2.76
C PHE A 161 16.38 18.63 -3.64
N PRO A 162 15.65 19.73 -3.53
CA PRO A 162 16.03 21.00 -4.16
C PRO A 162 17.45 21.43 -3.77
N ASN A 163 18.13 22.17 -4.65
CA ASN A 163 19.46 22.70 -4.33
C ASN A 163 19.37 23.65 -3.11
N GLY A 164 20.19 23.40 -2.09
CA GLY A 164 20.12 24.15 -0.83
C GLY A 164 18.91 23.82 0.03
N PHE A 165 18.26 22.66 -0.15
CA PHE A 165 17.17 22.20 0.71
C PHE A 165 17.55 22.24 2.18
N ARG A 166 16.70 22.87 3.00
CA ARG A 166 16.85 22.95 4.45
C ARG A 166 15.65 22.25 5.07
N PRO A 167 15.85 21.18 5.84
CA PRO A 167 14.75 20.50 6.51
C PRO A 167 14.04 21.44 7.48
N VAL A 168 12.72 21.34 7.51
CA VAL A 168 11.87 22.03 8.49
C VAL A 168 12.29 21.58 9.89
N GLY A 169 12.35 22.49 10.86
CA GLY A 169 12.65 22.16 12.26
C GLY A 169 14.10 21.74 12.55
N ALA A 170 15.06 21.87 11.62
CA ALA A 170 16.47 21.61 11.94
C ALA A 170 17.15 22.81 12.65
N PRO A 171 18.02 22.57 13.65
CA PRO A 171 18.91 23.59 14.17
C PRO A 171 19.89 24.00 13.07
N TRP A 172 20.06 25.32 12.89
CA TRP A 172 20.89 25.96 11.87
C TRP A 172 22.38 25.62 11.99
#